data_AF-F6TE32-F1
#
_entry.id   AF-F6TE32-F1
#
_cell.length_a   1.000
_cell.length_b   1.000
_cell.length_c   1.000
_cell.angle_alpha   90.00
_cell.angle_beta   90.00
_cell.angle_gamma   90.00
#
_symmetry.space_group_name_H-M   'P 1'
#
loop_
_entity.id
_entity.type
_entity.pdbx_description
1 polymer ?
#
loop_
_entity_poly.entity_id
_entity_poly.type
_entity_poly.pdbx_seq_one_letter_code
_entity_poly.pdbx_strand_id
1 'polypeptide(L)'
;IKTNQVSKLAHNTSRLASQYFGQKIHFHSDHSLLVSVPYDTHGSNDVKSASGGLSSCPIRFNVEQHSQCDDVTPTSPNLSARDGFGLDFEVDPRGNVTACAPLRSQTCRGNVLKLGYCYTGTGHGTVWSPLSIVEGFNSDCPHDQVDLLFVLDGSTSINEADPNNFN
;
A
#
# COMPACT_ATOMS: atom_id res chain seq x y z
N ILE A 1 -38.90 -22.43 -8.48
CA ILE A 1 -37.47 -22.19 -8.14
C ILE A 1 -36.99 -21.08 -9.07
N LYS A 2 -36.90 -19.84 -8.58
CA LYS A 2 -36.52 -18.67 -9.40
C LYS A 2 -35.00 -18.61 -9.49
N THR A 3 -34.50 -18.58 -10.71
CA THR A 3 -33.08 -18.53 -11.08
C THR A 3 -32.47 -17.21 -10.59
N ASN A 4 -31.45 -17.30 -9.74
CA ASN A 4 -30.67 -16.15 -9.29
C ASN A 4 -29.93 -15.55 -10.49
N GLN A 5 -30.30 -14.32 -10.89
CA GLN A 5 -29.47 -13.53 -11.78
C GLN A 5 -28.33 -12.93 -10.97
N VAL A 6 -27.12 -13.42 -11.22
CA VAL A 6 -25.89 -12.83 -10.71
C VAL A 6 -25.65 -11.56 -11.51
N SER A 7 -25.92 -10.39 -10.91
CA SER A 7 -25.57 -9.09 -11.49
C SER A 7 -24.06 -9.04 -11.71
N LYS A 8 -23.63 -8.96 -12.98
CA LYS A 8 -22.22 -8.72 -13.32
C LYS A 8 -21.88 -7.28 -12.95
N LEU A 9 -21.06 -7.07 -11.93
CA LEU A 9 -20.33 -5.80 -11.80
C LEU A 9 -19.38 -5.71 -13.00
N ALA A 10 -19.64 -4.75 -13.90
CA ALA A 10 -18.79 -4.49 -15.04
C ALA A 10 -17.81 -3.38 -14.69
N HIS A 11 -16.52 -3.72 -14.65
CA HIS A 11 -15.45 -2.73 -14.71
C HIS A 11 -15.55 -1.99 -16.05
N ASN A 12 -15.37 -0.67 -16.04
CA ASN A 12 -15.48 0.18 -17.24
C ASN A 12 -14.57 -0.38 -18.35
N THR A 13 -15.15 -0.57 -19.53
CA THR A 13 -14.62 -1.31 -20.70
C THR A 13 -13.44 -0.62 -21.42
N SER A 14 -12.76 0.33 -20.78
CA SER A 14 -11.49 0.91 -21.25
C SER A 14 -10.26 0.34 -20.55
N ARG A 15 -10.41 -0.29 -19.38
CA ARG A 15 -9.39 -1.16 -18.77
C ARG A 15 -9.84 -2.60 -19.02
N LEU A 16 -9.01 -3.40 -19.72
CA LEU A 16 -9.16 -4.86 -19.77
C LEU A 16 -9.54 -5.32 -18.36
N ALA A 17 -10.63 -6.09 -18.20
CA ALA A 17 -11.06 -6.59 -16.90
C ALA A 17 -9.83 -7.12 -16.17
N SER A 18 -9.40 -6.38 -15.13
CA SER A 18 -8.11 -6.61 -14.51
C SER A 18 -8.11 -8.06 -14.03
N GLN A 19 -7.05 -8.79 -14.38
CA GLN A 19 -6.89 -10.15 -13.88
C GLN A 19 -7.00 -10.08 -12.34
N TYR A 20 -7.83 -10.93 -11.74
CA TYR A 20 -8.08 -10.94 -10.29
C TYR A 20 -8.91 -9.77 -9.72
N PHE A 21 -9.63 -9.01 -10.55
CA PHE A 21 -10.69 -8.12 -10.04
C PHE A 21 -11.67 -8.90 -9.14
N GLY A 22 -11.91 -8.42 -7.92
CA GLY A 22 -12.79 -9.07 -6.97
C GLY A 22 -12.19 -10.26 -6.23
N GLN A 23 -10.86 -10.42 -6.21
CA GLN A 23 -10.18 -11.41 -5.38
C GLN A 23 -10.57 -11.30 -3.89
N LYS A 24 -10.73 -10.08 -3.38
CA LYS A 24 -11.26 -9.74 -2.06
C LYS A 24 -12.28 -8.62 -2.21
N ILE A 25 -13.38 -8.72 -1.47
CA ILE A 25 -14.46 -7.73 -1.45
C ILE A 25 -14.88 -7.43 -0.01
N HIS A 26 -15.32 -6.21 0.23
CA HIS A 26 -15.90 -5.79 1.49
C HIS A 26 -17.17 -4.98 1.25
N PHE A 27 -18.25 -5.31 1.96
CA PHE A 27 -19.52 -4.60 1.89
C PHE A 27 -19.52 -3.43 2.85
N HIS A 28 -19.85 -2.25 2.35
CA HIS A 28 -20.00 -1.08 3.18
C HIS A 28 -21.48 -0.73 3.44
N SER A 29 -21.72 -0.03 4.55
CA SER A 29 -23.04 0.35 5.04
C SER A 29 -23.75 1.40 4.15
N ASP A 30 -23.01 2.11 3.32
CA ASP A 30 -23.52 3.09 2.36
C ASP A 30 -23.99 2.45 1.03
N HIS A 31 -24.12 1.12 0.99
CA HIS A 31 -24.42 0.36 -0.22
C HIS A 31 -23.34 0.42 -1.29
N SER A 32 -22.07 0.54 -0.89
CA SER A 32 -20.92 0.34 -1.78
C SER A 32 -20.16 -0.95 -1.47
N LEU A 33 -19.34 -1.37 -2.44
CA LEU A 33 -18.39 -2.46 -2.33
C LEU A 33 -16.98 -1.88 -2.48
N LEU A 34 -16.10 -2.21 -1.55
CA LEU A 34 -14.67 -2.06 -1.77
C LEU A 34 -14.16 -3.37 -2.38
N VAL A 35 -13.48 -3.26 -3.52
CA VAL A 35 -13.11 -4.41 -4.36
C VAL A 35 -11.62 -4.37 -4.65
N SER A 36 -10.93 -5.49 -4.44
CA SER A 36 -9.52 -5.62 -4.78
C SER A 36 -9.30 -5.66 -6.29
N VAL A 37 -8.25 -4.99 -6.75
CA VAL A 37 -7.76 -5.05 -8.12
C VAL A 37 -6.24 -5.29 -8.09
N PRO A 38 -5.78 -6.46 -7.63
CA PRO A 38 -4.36 -6.69 -7.35
C PRO A 38 -3.45 -6.64 -8.58
N TYR A 39 -4.03 -6.70 -9.79
CA TYR A 39 -3.35 -6.56 -11.06
C TYR A 39 -3.80 -5.31 -11.82
N ASP A 40 -3.84 -4.18 -11.13
CA ASP A 40 -4.11 -2.90 -11.78
C ASP A 40 -2.84 -2.29 -12.37
N THR A 41 -2.90 -1.94 -13.66
CA THR A 41 -1.83 -1.27 -14.40
C THR A 41 -1.99 0.24 -14.46
N HIS A 42 -3.04 0.80 -13.86
CA HIS A 42 -3.30 2.25 -13.82
C HIS A 42 -3.35 2.91 -15.21
N GLY A 43 -3.82 2.15 -16.22
CA GLY A 43 -3.91 2.61 -17.61
C GLY A 43 -2.66 2.36 -18.46
N SER A 44 -1.63 1.72 -17.90
CA SER A 44 -0.50 1.21 -18.68
C SER A 44 -0.86 -0.10 -19.39
N ASN A 45 -0.34 -0.27 -20.61
CA ASN A 45 -0.43 -1.54 -21.35
C ASN A 45 0.64 -2.55 -20.94
N ASP A 46 1.64 -2.13 -20.15
CA ASP A 46 2.70 -3.01 -19.70
C ASP A 46 2.25 -3.76 -18.43
N VAL A 47 2.09 -5.07 -18.57
CA VAL A 47 1.89 -6.02 -17.47
C VAL A 47 2.92 -5.84 -16.35
N LYS A 48 4.16 -5.50 -16.68
CA LYS A 48 5.21 -5.34 -15.67
C LYS A 48 5.01 -4.12 -14.78
N SER A 49 4.17 -3.16 -15.20
CA SER A 49 3.84 -1.98 -14.39
C SER A 49 2.61 -2.18 -13.51
N ALA A 50 2.02 -3.38 -13.47
CA ALA A 50 0.92 -3.67 -12.56
C ALA A 50 1.37 -3.50 -11.11
N SER A 51 0.79 -2.54 -10.40
CA SER A 51 1.08 -2.26 -8.99
C SER A 51 0.01 -2.79 -8.06
N GLY A 52 -1.18 -3.09 -8.59
CA GLY A 52 -2.37 -3.37 -7.80
C GLY A 52 -3.16 -2.11 -7.46
N GLY A 53 -4.34 -2.30 -6.89
CA GLY A 53 -5.33 -1.27 -6.69
C GLY A 53 -6.53 -1.72 -5.85
N LEU A 54 -7.33 -0.74 -5.45
CA LEU A 54 -8.65 -0.92 -4.85
C LEU A 54 -9.67 -0.09 -5.64
N SER A 55 -10.89 -0.60 -5.76
CA SER A 55 -11.99 0.14 -6.38
C SER A 55 -13.22 0.18 -5.48
N SER A 56 -13.88 1.32 -5.43
CA SER A 56 -15.17 1.49 -4.76
C SER A 56 -16.30 1.42 -5.78
N CYS A 57 -17.21 0.46 -5.62
CA CYS A 57 -18.30 0.20 -6.55
C CYS A 57 -19.65 0.40 -5.85
N PRO A 58 -20.50 1.35 -6.28
CA PRO A 58 -21.84 1.47 -5.73
C PRO A 58 -22.70 0.25 -6.12
N ILE A 59 -23.47 -0.29 -5.17
CA ILE A 59 -24.43 -1.36 -5.42
C ILE A 59 -25.70 -0.73 -6.00
N ARG A 60 -25.99 -1.00 -7.26
CA ARG A 60 -27.22 -0.60 -7.93
C ARG A 60 -27.99 -1.84 -8.40
N PHE A 61 -29.27 -1.90 -8.07
CA PHE A 61 -30.15 -3.00 -8.48
C PHE A 61 -30.93 -2.70 -9.77
N ASN A 62 -30.75 -1.51 -10.35
CA ASN A 62 -31.40 -1.13 -11.60
C ASN A 62 -30.58 -1.68 -12.79
N VAL A 63 -31.15 -2.63 -13.50
CA VAL A 63 -30.52 -3.44 -14.57
C VAL A 63 -30.01 -2.61 -15.76
N GLU A 64 -30.49 -1.37 -15.91
CA GLU A 64 -30.11 -0.48 -17.02
C GLU A 64 -28.86 0.38 -16.75
N GLN A 65 -28.41 0.48 -15.50
CA GLN A 65 -27.20 1.24 -15.14
C GLN A 65 -26.08 0.30 -14.68
N HIS A 66 -25.01 0.25 -15.48
CA HIS A 66 -23.76 -0.36 -15.06
C HIS A 66 -23.18 0.50 -13.93
N SER A 67 -22.98 -0.08 -12.75
CA SER A 67 -22.26 0.59 -11.67
C SER A 67 -20.80 0.75 -12.08
N GLN A 68 -20.39 2.00 -12.31
CA GLN A 68 -18.98 2.32 -12.49
C GLN A 68 -18.29 2.31 -11.13
N CYS A 69 -17.15 1.63 -11.07
CA CYS A 69 -16.30 1.63 -9.89
C CYS A 69 -15.28 2.76 -10.01
N ASP A 70 -15.06 3.47 -8.92
CA ASP A 70 -14.04 4.51 -8.81
C ASP A 70 -12.76 3.91 -8.23
N ASP A 71 -11.60 4.35 -8.75
CA ASP A 71 -10.30 3.98 -8.19
C ASP A 71 -10.09 4.69 -6.85
N VAL A 72 -9.80 3.92 -5.81
CA VAL A 72 -9.57 4.42 -4.44
C VAL A 72 -8.20 3.99 -3.95
N THR A 73 -7.23 3.85 -4.85
CA THR A 73 -5.86 3.44 -4.55
C THR A 73 -5.02 4.61 -3.97
N PRO A 74 -4.09 4.36 -3.02
CA PRO A 74 -3.24 5.41 -2.46
C PRO A 74 -2.30 6.02 -3.49
N THR A 75 -2.20 7.35 -3.45
CA THR A 75 -1.24 8.14 -4.26
C THR A 75 -0.01 8.57 -3.47
N SER A 76 0.04 8.32 -2.16
CA SER A 76 1.18 8.72 -1.32
C SER A 76 1.41 7.74 -0.16
N PRO A 77 2.62 7.15 -0.04
CA PRO A 77 3.65 7.08 -1.08
C PRO A 77 3.11 6.38 -2.32
N ASN A 78 3.52 6.87 -3.50
CA ASN A 78 3.16 6.26 -4.79
C ASN A 78 3.39 4.76 -4.77
N LEU A 79 2.47 3.98 -5.32
CA LEU A 79 2.70 2.57 -5.56
C LEU A 79 3.80 2.37 -6.61
N SER A 80 4.52 1.27 -6.48
CA SER A 80 5.55 0.83 -7.41
C SER A 80 5.08 -0.37 -8.19
N ALA A 81 5.66 -0.56 -9.37
CA ALA A 81 5.42 -1.74 -10.17
C ALA A 81 5.65 -3.02 -9.33
N ARG A 82 4.70 -3.95 -9.41
CA ARG A 82 4.70 -5.25 -8.73
C ARG A 82 4.55 -5.20 -7.22
N ASP A 83 4.08 -4.08 -6.65
CA ASP A 83 3.76 -3.98 -5.23
C ASP A 83 2.67 -4.99 -4.79
N GLY A 84 1.77 -5.37 -5.70
CA GLY A 84 0.65 -6.26 -5.41
C GLY A 84 -0.33 -5.64 -4.41
N PHE A 85 -0.50 -4.31 -4.46
CA PHE A 85 -1.41 -3.61 -3.57
C PHE A 85 -2.85 -4.09 -3.75
N GLY A 86 -3.57 -4.26 -2.65
CA GLY A 86 -4.93 -4.77 -2.65
C GLY A 86 -5.04 -6.31 -2.71
N LEU A 87 -3.91 -7.04 -2.73
CA LEU A 87 -3.90 -8.49 -2.49
C LEU A 87 -4.54 -8.85 -1.14
N ASP A 88 -4.33 -7.99 -0.15
CA ASP A 88 -5.01 -8.07 1.14
C ASP A 88 -5.37 -6.69 1.65
N PHE A 89 -6.57 -6.58 2.22
CA PHE A 89 -7.05 -5.38 2.88
C PHE A 89 -8.13 -5.71 3.91
N GLU A 90 -8.18 -4.96 5.00
CA GLU A 90 -9.21 -5.06 6.03
C GLU A 90 -9.88 -3.71 6.23
N VAL A 91 -11.15 -3.74 6.62
CA VAL A 91 -11.94 -2.53 6.87
C VAL A 91 -12.53 -2.65 8.27
N ASP A 92 -12.32 -1.62 9.09
CA ASP A 92 -12.89 -1.56 10.43
C ASP A 92 -14.35 -1.08 10.41
N PRO A 93 -15.11 -1.23 11.51
CA PRO A 93 -16.51 -0.79 11.58
C PRO A 93 -16.73 0.72 11.41
N ARG A 94 -15.68 1.54 11.47
CA ARG A 94 -15.73 2.99 11.25
C ARG A 94 -15.45 3.38 9.81
N GLY A 95 -15.12 2.40 8.95
CA GLY A 95 -14.77 2.63 7.56
C GLY A 95 -13.29 2.95 7.32
N ASN A 96 -12.42 2.75 8.32
CA ASN A 96 -10.99 2.84 8.09
C ASN A 96 -10.51 1.58 7.39
N VAL A 97 -9.69 1.75 6.37
CA VAL A 97 -9.16 0.67 5.55
C VAL A 97 -7.69 0.49 5.91
N THR A 98 -7.23 -0.74 6.08
CA THR A 98 -5.81 -1.08 6.04
C THR A 98 -5.58 -1.96 4.83
N ALA A 99 -4.80 -1.50 3.87
CA ALA A 99 -4.52 -2.23 2.64
C ALA A 99 -3.02 -2.38 2.46
N CYS A 100 -2.57 -3.56 2.03
CA CYS A 100 -1.16 -3.89 1.99
C CYS A 100 -0.67 -4.20 0.57
N ALA A 101 0.61 -3.88 0.35
CA ALA A 101 1.43 -4.19 -0.80
C ALA A 101 2.50 -5.20 -0.36
N PRO A 102 2.17 -6.51 -0.27
CA PRO A 102 3.07 -7.51 0.32
C PRO A 102 4.32 -7.78 -0.52
N LEU A 103 4.30 -7.43 -1.82
CA LEU A 103 5.43 -7.65 -2.73
C LEU A 103 6.31 -6.41 -2.89
N ARG A 104 5.93 -5.30 -2.26
CA ARG A 104 6.76 -4.10 -2.25
C ARG A 104 8.10 -4.41 -1.60
N SER A 105 9.17 -4.20 -2.35
CA SER A 105 10.53 -4.48 -1.90
C SER A 105 11.27 -3.21 -1.49
N GLN A 106 11.98 -3.29 -0.36
CA GLN A 106 13.03 -2.35 -0.01
C GLN A 106 14.36 -2.97 -0.45
N THR A 107 14.99 -2.39 -1.46
CA THR A 107 16.28 -2.86 -1.98
C THR A 107 17.39 -1.92 -1.55
N CYS A 108 18.47 -2.48 -1.03
CA CYS A 108 19.67 -1.76 -0.64
C CYS A 108 20.89 -2.44 -1.24
N ARG A 109 21.73 -1.69 -1.96
CA ARG A 109 22.96 -2.22 -2.60
C ARG A 109 22.71 -3.47 -3.47
N GLY A 110 21.54 -3.54 -4.10
CA GLY A 110 21.12 -4.67 -4.95
C GLY A 110 20.52 -5.87 -4.20
N ASN A 111 20.46 -5.84 -2.87
CA ASN A 111 19.84 -6.90 -2.07
C ASN A 111 18.44 -6.46 -1.59
N VAL A 112 17.46 -7.36 -1.71
CA VAL A 112 16.13 -7.17 -1.11
C VAL A 112 16.27 -7.38 0.39
N LEU A 113 16.08 -6.31 1.17
CA LEU A 113 16.19 -6.37 2.63
C LEU A 113 14.85 -6.68 3.30
N LYS A 114 13.77 -6.10 2.78
CA LYS A 114 12.43 -6.21 3.37
C LYS A 114 11.38 -6.29 2.26
N LEU A 115 10.28 -6.96 2.59
CA LEU A 115 9.08 -7.04 1.78
C LEU A 115 7.89 -6.58 2.61
N GLY A 116 6.94 -5.94 1.94
CA GLY A 116 5.67 -5.56 2.52
C GLY A 116 5.63 -4.10 2.98
N TYR A 117 4.56 -3.42 2.60
CA TYR A 117 4.21 -2.09 3.06
C TYR A 117 2.70 -2.01 3.19
N CYS A 118 2.16 -1.25 4.15
CA CYS A 118 0.73 -1.07 4.28
C CYS A 118 0.35 0.41 4.26
N TYR A 119 -0.92 0.64 3.99
CA TYR A 119 -1.52 1.96 3.88
C TYR A 119 -2.75 1.96 4.75
N THR A 120 -3.00 3.09 5.40
CA THR A 120 -4.26 3.31 6.10
C THR A 120 -5.10 4.33 5.37
N GLY A 121 -6.32 3.96 5.05
CA GLY A 121 -7.32 4.82 4.43
C GLY A 121 -8.40 5.19 5.43
N THR A 122 -8.96 6.39 5.33
CA THR A 122 -10.23 6.75 5.95
C THR A 122 -11.29 6.93 4.86
N GLY A 123 -12.57 6.92 5.27
CA GLY A 123 -13.68 7.06 4.33
C GLY A 123 -13.65 6.01 3.22
N HIS A 124 -13.41 4.74 3.57
CA HIS A 124 -13.38 3.62 2.62
C HIS A 124 -12.27 3.69 1.56
N GLY A 125 -11.14 4.32 1.91
CA GLY A 125 -9.99 4.45 0.98
C GLY A 125 -10.07 5.70 0.11
N THR A 126 -10.92 6.68 0.44
CA THR A 126 -10.94 7.97 -0.26
C THR A 126 -9.79 8.88 0.16
N VAL A 127 -9.29 8.73 1.38
CA VAL A 127 -8.16 9.49 1.92
C VAL A 127 -7.14 8.54 2.51
N TRP A 128 -5.89 8.60 2.04
CA TRP A 128 -4.83 7.68 2.45
C TRP A 128 -3.75 8.35 3.28
N SER A 129 -3.20 7.60 4.20
CA SER A 129 -2.01 7.90 4.99
C SER A 129 -1.01 6.76 4.89
N PRO A 130 0.30 7.05 4.84
CA PRO A 130 1.32 6.02 4.91
C PRO A 130 1.26 5.30 6.26
N LEU A 131 1.31 3.96 6.24
CA LEU A 131 1.50 3.17 7.45
C LEU A 131 2.55 2.06 7.24
N SER A 132 3.79 2.35 7.60
CA SER A 132 4.81 1.30 7.68
C SER A 132 4.56 0.43 8.93
N ILE A 133 3.80 -0.66 8.79
CA ILE A 133 3.61 -1.64 9.89
C ILE A 133 4.88 -2.47 10.11
N VAL A 134 5.69 -2.64 9.07
CA VAL A 134 7.00 -3.30 9.20
C VAL A 134 7.97 -2.28 9.81
N GLU A 135 8.35 -2.49 11.06
CA GLU A 135 9.38 -1.68 11.71
C GLU A 135 10.64 -1.63 10.83
N GLY A 136 11.05 -0.40 10.49
CA GLY A 136 12.20 -0.13 9.65
C GLY A 136 12.01 -0.33 8.14
N PHE A 137 10.79 -0.26 7.57
CA PHE A 137 10.72 0.04 6.12
C PHE A 137 11.34 1.42 5.80
N ASN A 138 11.38 2.29 6.81
CA ASN A 138 12.11 3.56 6.81
C ASN A 138 13.45 3.50 7.55
N SER A 139 13.93 2.31 7.97
CA SER A 139 15.29 2.23 8.53
C SER A 139 16.26 2.36 7.37
N ASP A 140 17.23 3.26 7.51
CA ASP A 140 18.31 3.43 6.54
C ASP A 140 18.91 2.08 6.17
N CYS A 141 19.26 1.94 4.88
CA CYS A 141 19.98 0.77 4.41
C CYS A 141 21.18 0.51 5.33
N PRO A 142 21.39 -0.72 5.83
CA PRO A 142 22.57 -1.05 6.62
C PRO A 142 23.81 -0.55 5.89
N HIS A 143 24.55 0.34 6.55
CA HIS A 143 25.77 0.89 6.01
C HIS A 143 26.90 -0.12 6.25
N ASP A 144 27.30 -0.88 5.23
CA ASP A 144 28.49 -1.74 5.38
C ASP A 144 29.79 -0.91 5.45
N GLN A 145 29.71 0.38 5.12
CA GLN A 145 30.79 1.36 5.25
C GLN A 145 30.22 2.62 5.87
N VAL A 146 30.77 3.00 7.02
CA VAL A 146 30.42 4.21 7.75
C VAL A 146 31.67 5.08 7.77
N ASP A 147 31.61 6.24 7.15
CA ASP A 147 32.67 7.23 7.27
C ASP A 147 32.50 7.94 8.61
N LEU A 148 33.34 7.57 9.58
CA LEU A 148 33.29 8.12 10.92
C LEU A 148 34.14 9.39 11.00
N LEU A 149 33.50 10.53 11.28
CA LEU A 149 34.19 11.77 11.62
C LEU A 149 34.08 12.01 13.12
N PHE A 150 35.20 11.97 13.82
CA PHE A 150 35.29 12.40 15.21
C PHE A 150 35.57 13.90 15.25
N VAL A 151 34.62 14.67 15.77
CA VAL A 151 34.84 16.08 16.09
C VAL A 151 35.10 16.14 17.59
N LEU A 152 36.36 16.32 17.95
CA LEU A 152 36.78 16.46 19.34
C LEU A 152 36.77 17.94 19.71
N ASP A 153 36.17 18.26 20.85
CA ASP A 153 36.31 19.60 21.43
C ASP A 153 37.77 19.76 21.91
N GLY A 154 38.36 20.92 21.61
CA GLY A 154 39.70 21.32 22.01
C GLY A 154 39.70 22.55 22.91
N SER A 155 38.55 22.90 23.48
CA SER A 155 38.41 24.04 24.39
C SER A 155 39.22 23.84 25.67
N THR A 156 39.69 24.95 26.26
CA THR A 156 40.48 24.94 27.51
C THR A 156 39.66 24.54 28.74
N SER A 157 38.35 24.29 28.59
CA SER A 157 37.45 23.80 29.64
C SER A 157 37.46 22.28 29.81
N ILE A 158 38.15 21.55 28.94
CA ILE A 158 38.33 20.11 29.09
C ILE A 158 39.38 19.89 30.17
N ASN A 159 38.92 19.65 31.40
CA ASN A 159 39.80 19.19 32.47
C ASN A 159 40.28 17.79 32.12
N GLU A 160 41.60 17.56 32.19
CA GLU A 160 42.17 16.21 32.08
C GLU A 160 41.51 15.32 33.14
N ALA A 161 40.58 14.47 32.72
CA ALA A 161 40.15 13.37 33.56
C ALA A 161 41.33 12.39 33.63
N ASP A 162 41.85 12.20 34.85
CA ASP A 162 42.95 11.32 35.22
C ASP A 162 42.97 10.04 34.36
N PRO A 163 44.05 9.79 33.57
CA PRO A 163 44.15 8.61 32.70
C PRO A 163 44.12 7.27 33.47
N ASN A 164 44.05 7.29 34.81
CA ASN A 164 44.00 6.10 35.66
C ASN A 164 42.57 5.67 36.06
N ASN A 165 41.51 6.32 35.61
CA ASN A 165 40.14 6.01 36.08
C ASN A 165 39.32 5.17 35.08
N PHE A 166 39.89 4.07 34.61
CA PHE A 166 39.15 2.94 34.02
C PHE A 166 39.14 1.77 35.02
N ASN A 167 38.21 1.79 35.97
CA ASN A 167 37.80 0.64 36.77
C ASN A 167 36.40 0.20 36.34
#